data_AF-A0A6N4QCE3-F1
#
_entry.id   AF-A0A6N4QCE3-F1
#
_cell.length_a   1.000
_cell.length_b   1.000
_cell.length_c   1.000
_cell.angle_alpha   90.00
_cell.angle_beta   90.00
_cell.angle_gamma   90.00
#
_symmetry.space_group_name_H-M   'P 1'
#
loop_
_entity.id
_entity.type
_entity.pdbx_description
1 polymer ?
#
loop_
_entity_poly.entity_id
_entity_poly.type
_entity_poly.pdbx_seq_one_letter_code
_entity_poly.pdbx_strand_id
1 'polypeptide(L)'
;MSLSARKLLLRINGIMLMIASVVAFVVLDVLGIFFGKGPARFVLEGQEFMGVGAFEAHGLAFILAVLLYRAEPKRSWHIVAIAIHSLLGTANILMWGIFIAIHNLPMGYVTTGMHWTFVFLQLLAVLWTGEDKNS
;
A
#
# COMPACT_ATOMS: atom_id res chain seq x y z
N MET A 1 -16.78 17.76 1.67
CA MET A 1 -16.36 16.74 2.68
C MET A 1 -15.68 17.47 3.84
N SER A 2 -16.03 17.24 5.11
CA SER A 2 -15.46 18.05 6.21
C SER A 2 -13.95 17.87 6.36
N LEU A 3 -13.24 18.90 6.87
CA LEU A 3 -11.80 18.83 7.16
C LEU A 3 -11.45 17.66 8.09
N SER A 4 -12.28 17.42 9.11
CA SER A 4 -12.13 16.30 10.04
C SER A 4 -12.25 14.95 9.33
N ALA A 5 -13.22 14.79 8.43
CA ALA A 5 -13.40 13.56 7.65
C ALA A 5 -12.21 13.29 6.72
N ARG A 6 -11.69 14.34 6.06
CA ARG A 6 -10.51 14.24 5.18
C ARG A 6 -9.25 13.87 5.95
N LYS A 7 -9.05 14.45 7.14
CA LYS A 7 -7.94 14.09 8.03
C LYS A 7 -8.05 12.66 8.54
N LEU A 8 -9.27 12.24 8.91
CA LEU A 8 -9.54 10.87 9.32
C LEU A 8 -9.24 9.87 8.19
N LEU A 9 -9.64 10.18 6.95
CA LEU A 9 -9.35 9.34 5.79
C LEU A 9 -7.84 9.14 5.59
N LEU A 10 -7.04 10.20 5.65
CA LEU A 10 -5.57 10.09 5.55
C LEU A 10 -4.97 9.27 6.70
N ARG A 11 -5.50 9.39 7.91
CA ARG A 11 -5.06 8.57 9.06
C ARG A 11 -5.38 7.09 8.88
N ILE A 12 -6.61 6.75 8.49
CA ILE A 12 -7.02 5.37 8.24
C ILE A 12 -6.19 4.79 7.08
N ASN A 13 -6.01 5.56 6.01
CA ASN A 13 -5.17 5.19 4.88
C ASN A 13 -3.72 4.90 5.31
N GLY A 14 -3.11 5.78 6.10
CA GLY A 14 -1.79 5.58 6.68
C GLY A 14 -1.72 4.34 7.59
N ILE A 15 -2.68 4.13 8.49
CA ILE A 15 -2.71 2.93 9.36
C ILE A 15 -2.79 1.64 8.54
N MET A 16 -3.69 1.59 7.56
CA MET A 16 -3.86 0.40 6.74
C MET A 16 -2.60 0.09 5.91
N LEU A 17 -2.00 1.12 5.32
CA LEU A 17 -0.74 0.95 4.58
C LEU A 17 0.41 0.54 5.52
N MET A 18 0.44 1.06 6.75
CA MET A 18 1.44 0.69 7.76
C MET A 18 1.32 -0.79 8.15
N ILE A 19 0.10 -1.25 8.44
CA ILE A 19 -0.15 -2.67 8.77
C ILE A 19 0.25 -3.55 7.58
N ALA A 20 -0.22 -3.22 6.38
CA ALA A 20 0.08 -4.01 5.18
C ALA A 20 1.57 -4.09 4.89
N SER A 21 2.28 -2.95 4.95
CA SER A 21 3.73 -2.89 4.71
C SER A 21 4.53 -3.62 5.78
N VAL A 22 4.21 -3.48 7.08
CA VAL A 22 4.91 -4.20 8.15
C VAL A 22 4.71 -5.70 8.04
N VAL A 23 3.47 -6.15 7.81
CA VAL A 23 3.17 -7.58 7.65
C VAL A 23 3.92 -8.15 6.45
N ALA A 24 3.88 -7.48 5.30
CA ALA A 24 4.58 -7.93 4.10
C ALA A 24 6.10 -7.91 4.30
N PHE A 25 6.66 -6.85 4.88
CA PHE A 25 8.09 -6.71 5.14
C PHE A 25 8.61 -7.82 6.05
N VAL A 26 7.90 -8.13 7.14
CA VAL A 26 8.34 -9.20 8.05
C VAL A 26 8.13 -10.58 7.45
N VAL A 27 6.93 -10.85 6.91
CA VAL A 27 6.52 -12.21 6.52
C VAL A 27 7.07 -12.62 5.16
N LEU A 28 7.10 -11.70 4.20
CA LEU A 28 7.57 -11.99 2.84
C LEU A 28 9.05 -11.66 2.69
N ASP A 29 9.48 -10.50 3.17
CA ASP A 29 10.87 -10.07 2.92
C ASP A 29 11.81 -10.66 3.96
N VAL A 30 11.68 -10.32 5.24
CA VAL A 30 12.64 -10.77 6.26
C VAL A 30 12.64 -12.29 6.40
N LEU A 31 11.48 -12.90 6.63
CA LEU A 31 11.38 -14.35 6.79
C LEU A 31 11.64 -15.11 5.48
N GLY A 32 11.20 -14.58 4.35
CA GLY A 32 11.41 -15.23 3.05
C GLY A 32 12.86 -15.15 2.57
N ILE A 33 13.43 -13.95 2.54
CA ILE A 33 14.77 -13.68 2.00
C ILE A 33 15.85 -14.26 2.92
N PHE A 34 15.82 -13.96 4.23
CA PHE A 34 16.94 -14.31 5.10
C PHE A 34 16.81 -15.67 5.79
N PHE A 35 15.60 -16.22 5.86
CA PHE A 35 15.34 -17.45 6.61
C PHE A 35 14.65 -18.55 5.80
N GLY A 36 14.29 -18.33 4.52
CA GLY A 36 13.62 -19.33 3.69
C GLY A 36 12.25 -19.77 4.24
N LYS A 37 11.55 -18.90 4.97
CA LYS A 37 10.29 -19.20 5.65
C LYS A 37 9.11 -18.47 5.03
N GLY A 38 7.92 -19.04 5.21
CA GLY A 38 6.67 -18.44 4.76
C GLY A 38 6.44 -18.54 3.24
N PRO A 39 5.42 -17.84 2.71
CA PRO A 39 5.01 -17.95 1.31
C PRO A 39 6.11 -17.58 0.32
N ALA A 40 6.94 -16.59 0.65
CA ALA A 40 7.98 -16.10 -0.24
C ALA A 40 9.12 -17.11 -0.49
N ARG A 41 9.27 -18.14 0.36
CA ARG A 41 10.32 -19.17 0.20
C ARG A 41 10.24 -19.89 -1.14
N PHE A 42 9.03 -20.08 -1.68
CA PHE A 42 8.80 -20.78 -2.95
C PHE A 42 9.44 -20.07 -4.14
N VAL A 43 9.84 -18.81 -3.98
CA VAL A 43 10.48 -17.99 -5.01
C VAL A 43 11.89 -17.54 -4.60
N LEU A 44 12.14 -17.30 -3.31
CA LEU A 44 13.36 -16.62 -2.84
C LEU A 44 14.40 -17.51 -2.17
N GLU A 45 14.07 -18.75 -1.80
CA GLU A 45 15.04 -19.65 -1.15
C GLU A 45 16.22 -19.95 -2.10
N GLY A 46 17.44 -19.57 -1.69
CA GLY A 46 18.65 -19.67 -2.53
C GLY A 46 18.76 -18.61 -3.63
N GLN A 47 17.88 -17.59 -3.63
CA GLN A 47 17.83 -16.49 -4.60
C GLN A 47 17.63 -15.14 -3.87
N GLU A 48 18.33 -14.95 -2.74
CA GLU A 48 18.06 -13.88 -1.77
C GLU A 48 18.19 -12.49 -2.39
N PHE A 49 19.15 -12.31 -3.31
CA PHE A 49 19.40 -11.04 -4.00
C PHE A 49 18.22 -10.58 -4.86
N MET A 50 17.36 -11.50 -5.31
CA MET A 50 16.15 -11.16 -6.06
C MET A 50 15.09 -10.47 -5.19
N GLY A 51 15.19 -10.60 -3.86
CA GLY A 51 14.24 -10.04 -2.89
C GLY A 51 14.47 -8.56 -2.56
N VAL A 52 15.57 -7.94 -3.00
CA VAL A 52 15.91 -6.55 -2.64
C VAL A 52 14.81 -5.56 -3.05
N GLY A 53 14.21 -5.74 -4.22
CA GLY A 53 13.14 -4.86 -4.70
C GLY A 53 11.88 -4.91 -3.83
N ALA A 54 11.52 -6.10 -3.31
CA ALA A 54 10.40 -6.24 -2.39
C ALA A 54 10.71 -5.59 -1.03
N PHE A 55 11.92 -5.84 -0.51
CA PHE A 55 12.40 -5.25 0.74
C PHE A 55 12.37 -3.72 0.71
N GLU A 56 12.91 -3.11 -0.33
CA GLU A 56 12.88 -1.65 -0.51
C GLU A 56 11.45 -1.13 -0.68
N ALA A 57 10.62 -1.81 -1.48
CA ALA A 57 9.25 -1.39 -1.73
C ALA A 57 8.38 -1.38 -0.46
N HIS A 58 8.42 -2.46 0.35
CA HIS A 58 7.66 -2.51 1.59
C HIS A 58 8.23 -1.55 2.64
N GLY A 59 9.56 -1.38 2.71
CA GLY A 59 10.18 -0.37 3.58
C GLY A 59 9.75 1.06 3.23
N LEU A 60 9.76 1.43 1.94
CA LEU A 60 9.27 2.71 1.47
C LEU A 60 7.77 2.89 1.70
N ALA A 61 6.97 1.84 1.49
CA ALA A 61 5.54 1.86 1.78
C ALA A 61 5.26 2.17 3.26
N PHE A 62 6.06 1.62 4.19
CA PHE A 62 5.96 1.96 5.60
C PHE A 62 6.27 3.43 5.89
N ILE A 63 7.34 3.98 5.29
CA ILE A 63 7.69 5.40 5.44
C ILE A 63 6.54 6.29 4.93
N LEU A 64 6.02 5.99 3.75
CA LEU A 64 4.88 6.71 3.16
C LEU A 64 3.62 6.61 4.03
N ALA A 65 3.38 5.45 4.66
CA ALA A 65 2.29 5.25 5.60
C ALA A 65 2.37 6.18 6.81
N VAL A 66 3.57 6.35 7.39
CA VAL A 66 3.82 7.29 8.49
C VAL A 66 3.55 8.72 8.04
N LEU A 67 4.01 9.10 6.84
CA LEU A 67 3.79 10.44 6.30
C LEU A 67 2.29 10.73 6.10
N LEU A 68 1.55 9.78 5.53
CA LEU A 68 0.09 9.90 5.32
C LEU A 68 -0.66 9.98 6.66
N TYR A 69 -0.25 9.21 7.66
CA TYR A 69 -0.84 9.27 8.99
C TYR A 69 -0.68 10.65 9.67
N ARG A 70 0.46 11.30 9.42
CA ARG A 70 0.79 12.62 9.99
C ARG A 70 0.33 13.79 9.11
N ALA A 71 -0.12 13.53 7.89
CA ALA A 71 -0.44 14.56 6.91
C ALA A 71 -1.59 15.48 7.34
N GLU A 72 -1.48 16.75 6.94
CA GLU A 72 -2.60 17.68 6.96
C GLU A 72 -3.61 17.30 5.88
N PRO A 73 -4.92 17.58 6.07
CA PRO A 73 -5.96 17.30 5.07
C PRO A 73 -5.90 18.29 3.89
N LYS A 74 -4.76 18.40 3.23
CA LYS A 74 -4.55 19.20 2.02
C LYS A 74 -4.81 18.33 0.79
N ARG A 75 -5.31 18.95 -0.29
CA ARG A 75 -5.62 18.26 -1.55
C ARG A 75 -4.42 17.47 -2.10
N SER A 76 -3.21 18.03 -1.97
CA SER A 76 -1.96 17.39 -2.40
C SER A 76 -1.71 16.04 -1.71
N TRP A 77 -1.98 15.92 -0.41
CA TRP A 77 -1.78 14.65 0.31
C TRP A 77 -2.75 13.56 -0.11
N HIS A 78 -3.98 13.92 -0.49
CA HIS A 78 -4.92 12.96 -1.09
C HIS A 78 -4.45 12.52 -2.49
N ILE A 79 -3.88 13.42 -3.28
CA ILE A 79 -3.28 13.08 -4.59
C ILE A 79 -2.08 12.14 -4.41
N VAL A 80 -1.22 12.40 -3.42
CA VAL A 80 -0.12 11.49 -3.07
C VAL A 80 -0.65 10.11 -2.68
N ALA A 81 -1.69 10.04 -1.85
CA ALA A 81 -2.33 8.78 -1.49
C ALA A 81 -2.89 8.05 -2.73
N ILE A 82 -3.54 8.76 -3.66
CA ILE A 82 -3.99 8.18 -4.94
C ILE A 82 -2.80 7.59 -5.68
N ALA A 83 -1.72 8.34 -5.86
CA ALA A 83 -0.54 7.87 -6.60
C ALA A 83 0.06 6.61 -5.98
N ILE A 84 0.21 6.57 -4.66
CA ILE A 84 0.72 5.40 -3.93
C ILE A 84 -0.18 4.19 -4.16
N HIS A 85 -1.49 4.31 -3.93
CA HIS A 85 -2.39 3.18 -4.04
C HIS A 85 -2.63 2.74 -5.48
N SER A 86 -2.64 3.66 -6.45
CA SER A 86 -2.71 3.31 -7.87
C SER A 86 -1.46 2.56 -8.30
N LEU A 87 -0.27 2.99 -7.90
CA LEU A 87 0.98 2.28 -8.20
C LEU A 87 0.95 0.85 -7.61
N LEU A 88 0.68 0.71 -6.32
CA LEU A 88 0.69 -0.58 -5.63
C LEU A 88 -0.43 -1.51 -6.15
N GLY A 89 -1.65 -0.99 -6.30
CA GLY A 89 -2.78 -1.76 -6.82
C GLY A 89 -2.60 -2.19 -8.27
N THR A 90 -1.97 -1.36 -9.10
CA THR A 90 -1.63 -1.72 -10.49
C THR A 90 -0.50 -2.74 -10.53
N ALA A 91 0.53 -2.59 -9.69
CA ALA A 91 1.60 -3.56 -9.58
C ALA A 91 1.06 -4.95 -9.22
N ASN A 92 0.11 -5.04 -8.28
CA ASN A 92 -0.55 -6.30 -7.95
C ASN A 92 -1.24 -6.95 -9.16
N ILE A 93 -1.91 -6.15 -10.00
CA ILE A 93 -2.62 -6.67 -11.18
C ILE A 93 -1.62 -7.12 -12.25
N LEU A 94 -0.63 -6.28 -12.60
CA LEU A 94 0.35 -6.59 -13.64
C LEU A 94 1.25 -7.77 -13.24
N MET A 95 1.56 -7.89 -11.95
CA MET A 95 2.44 -8.92 -11.40
C MET A 95 1.65 -10.01 -10.68
N TRP A 96 0.38 -10.22 -11.03
CA TRP A 96 -0.53 -11.16 -10.33
C TRP A 96 0.05 -12.57 -10.16
N GLY A 97 0.89 -13.00 -11.10
CA GLY A 97 1.61 -14.27 -11.05
C GLY A 97 2.40 -14.50 -9.75
N ILE A 98 2.86 -13.44 -9.07
CA ILE A 98 3.55 -13.57 -7.79
C ILE A 98 2.67 -14.22 -6.72
N PHE A 99 1.39 -13.87 -6.66
CA PHE A 99 0.45 -14.43 -5.67
C PHE A 99 0.14 -15.90 -5.93
N ILE A 100 0.19 -16.32 -7.20
CA ILE A 100 0.08 -17.73 -7.60
C ILE A 100 1.35 -18.47 -7.19
N ALA A 101 2.53 -17.92 -7.51
CA ALA A 101 3.82 -18.54 -7.25
C ALA A 101 4.10 -18.76 -5.76
N ILE A 102 3.69 -17.82 -4.89
CA ILE A 102 3.82 -17.95 -3.43
C ILE A 102 2.63 -18.69 -2.79
N HIS A 103 1.68 -19.20 -3.59
CA HIS A 103 0.47 -19.89 -3.13
C HIS A 103 -0.39 -19.07 -2.15
N ASN A 104 -0.51 -17.75 -2.37
CA ASN A 104 -1.23 -16.85 -1.48
C ASN A 104 -2.17 -15.87 -2.22
N LEU A 105 -3.08 -16.42 -3.02
CA LEU A 105 -4.14 -15.64 -3.68
C LEU A 105 -5.00 -14.78 -2.73
N PRO A 106 -5.36 -15.22 -1.51
CA PRO A 106 -6.12 -14.38 -0.59
C PRO A 106 -5.44 -13.04 -0.30
N MET A 107 -4.12 -13.03 -0.11
CA MET A 107 -3.34 -11.80 0.06
C MET A 107 -3.46 -10.90 -1.16
N GLY A 108 -3.37 -11.46 -2.37
CA GLY A 108 -3.54 -10.72 -3.62
C GLY A 108 -4.90 -10.05 -3.74
N TYR A 109 -6.00 -10.77 -3.45
CA TYR A 109 -7.35 -10.19 -3.48
C TYR A 109 -7.52 -9.07 -2.46
N VAL A 110 -7.14 -9.32 -1.20
CA VAL A 110 -7.32 -8.37 -0.11
C VAL A 110 -6.52 -7.09 -0.34
N THR A 111 -5.24 -7.21 -0.67
CA THR A 111 -4.37 -6.03 -0.86
C THR A 111 -4.79 -5.24 -2.10
N THR A 112 -5.10 -5.90 -3.21
CA THR A 112 -5.56 -5.23 -4.44
C THR A 112 -6.87 -4.50 -4.21
N GLY A 113 -7.86 -5.16 -3.58
CA GLY A 113 -9.13 -4.53 -3.23
C GLY A 113 -8.96 -3.34 -2.30
N MET A 114 -8.10 -3.47 -1.28
CA MET A 114 -7.76 -2.36 -0.37
C MET A 114 -7.16 -1.18 -1.14
N HIS A 115 -6.20 -1.41 -2.04
CA HIS A 115 -5.58 -0.33 -2.80
C HIS A 115 -6.60 0.43 -3.64
N TRP A 116 -7.40 -0.27 -4.44
CA TRP A 116 -8.40 0.39 -5.29
C TRP A 116 -9.54 1.06 -4.51
N THR A 117 -9.89 0.52 -3.34
CA THR A 117 -10.83 1.19 -2.42
C THR A 117 -10.27 2.54 -1.95
N PHE A 118 -8.98 2.59 -1.57
CA PHE A 118 -8.37 3.85 -1.18
C PHE A 118 -8.18 4.80 -2.35
N VAL A 119 -7.85 4.33 -3.56
CA VAL A 119 -7.86 5.18 -4.77
C VAL A 119 -9.21 5.90 -4.90
N PHE A 120 -10.31 5.14 -4.84
CA PHE A 120 -11.66 5.69 -4.96
C PHE A 120 -11.98 6.71 -3.85
N LEU A 121 -11.73 6.36 -2.58
CA LEU A 121 -12.03 7.26 -1.46
C LEU A 121 -11.21 8.55 -1.49
N GLN A 122 -9.94 8.47 -1.90
CA GLN A 122 -9.07 9.64 -2.00
C GLN A 122 -9.45 10.52 -3.20
N LEU A 123 -9.91 9.94 -4.31
CA LEU A 123 -10.47 10.69 -5.45
C LEU A 123 -11.70 11.49 -5.03
N LEU A 124 -12.64 10.89 -4.29
CA LEU A 124 -13.80 11.61 -3.75
C LEU A 124 -13.37 12.78 -2.85
N ALA A 125 -12.37 12.57 -1.99
CA ALA A 125 -11.84 13.64 -1.15
C ALA A 125 -11.21 14.79 -1.97
N VAL A 126 -10.53 14.47 -3.08
CA VAL A 126 -9.96 15.48 -4.00
C VAL A 126 -11.06 16.28 -4.70
N LEU A 127 -12.07 15.60 -5.24
CA LEU A 127 -13.16 16.23 -6.01
C LEU A 127 -14.00 17.17 -5.13
N TRP A 128 -14.38 16.72 -3.93
CA TRP A 128 -15.13 17.55 -2.99
C TRP A 128 -14.34 18.73 -2.43
N THR A 129 -13.00 18.71 -2.47
CA THR A 129 -12.20 19.88 -2.06
C THR A 129 -12.23 21.00 -3.11
N GLY A 130 -12.61 20.70 -4.36
CA GLY A 130 -12.74 21.69 -5.42
C GLY A 130 -14.02 22.52 -5.32
N GLU A 131 -15.10 21.93 -4.80
CA GLU A 131 -16.41 22.58 -4.64
C GLU A 131 -16.38 23.66 -3.54
N ASP A 132 -15.72 23.38 -2.40
CA ASP A 132 -15.62 24.30 -1.26
C ASP A 132 -14.81 25.59 -1.55
N LYS A 133 -14.15 25.71 -2.71
CA LYS A 133 -13.41 26.92 -3.13
C LYS A 133 -14.20 27.85 -4.06
N ASN A 134 -15.35 27.39 -4.57
CA ASN A 134 -16.18 28.12 -5.54
C ASN A 134 -17.54 28.57 -4.96
N SER A 135 -17.75 28.44 -3.64
CA SER A 135 -18.91 28.95 -2.88
C SER A 135 -18.47 30.00 -1.88
#